data_AF-A0A1I4SZW5-F1
#
_entry.id   AF-A0A1I4SZW5-F1
#
_cell.length_a   1.000
_cell.length_b   1.000
_cell.length_c   1.000
_cell.angle_alpha   90.00
_cell.angle_beta   90.00
_cell.angle_gamma   90.00
#
_symmetry.space_group_name_H-M   'P 1'
#
loop_
_entity.id
_entity.type
_entity.pdbx_description
1 polymer ?
#
loop_
_entity_poly.entity_id
_entity_poly.type
_entity_poly.pdbx_seq_one_letter_code
_entity_poly.pdbx_strand_id
1 'polypeptide(L)'
;MKSVLVVLLAVMLVGCASMVRDGAIIRVQDNLADGDYADAIAIADRALNAYDYSDDQRAQLLFMKAVSYQNLEDYQTALALYGYLAYKYPDTEYGFRAATILESVEQSRGKQGARPL
;
A
#
# COMPACT_ATOMS: atom_id res chain seq x y z
N MET A 1 -9.26 -43.14 -11.99
CA MET A 1 -7.84 -42.72 -12.14
C MET A 1 -7.67 -41.42 -12.93
N LYS A 2 -8.33 -41.25 -14.09
CA LYS A 2 -8.26 -39.98 -14.87
C LYS A 2 -8.77 -38.75 -14.10
N SER A 3 -9.85 -38.88 -13.32
CA SER A 3 -10.43 -37.77 -12.54
C SER A 3 -9.51 -37.28 -11.41
N VAL A 4 -8.70 -38.17 -10.83
CA VAL A 4 -7.72 -37.80 -9.78
C VAL A 4 -6.58 -36.96 -10.37
N LEU A 5 -6.14 -37.30 -11.59
CA LEU A 5 -5.09 -36.57 -12.29
C LEU A 5 -5.54 -35.16 -12.69
N VAL A 6 -6.82 -34.99 -13.06
CA VAL A 6 -7.42 -33.67 -13.37
C VAL A 6 -7.54 -32.79 -12.13
N VAL A 7 -7.95 -33.36 -11.00
CA VAL A 7 -8.02 -32.62 -9.73
C VAL A 7 -6.63 -32.18 -9.26
N LEU A 8 -5.61 -33.05 -9.38
CA LEU A 8 -4.24 -32.72 -9.00
C LEU A 8 -3.67 -31.57 -9.85
N LEU A 9 -3.94 -31.58 -11.16
CA LEU A 9 -3.50 -30.53 -12.08
C LEU A 9 -4.17 -29.17 -11.78
N ALA A 10 -5.45 -29.19 -11.43
CA ALA A 10 -6.21 -27.98 -11.09
C ALA A 10 -5.71 -27.33 -9.78
N VAL A 11 -5.35 -28.14 -8.77
CA VAL A 11 -4.82 -27.63 -7.49
C VAL A 11 -3.45 -26.97 -7.66
N MET A 12 -2.59 -27.49 -8.54
CA MET A 12 -1.28 -26.86 -8.80
C MET A 12 -1.39 -25.49 -9.49
N LEU A 13 -2.42 -25.28 -10.32
CA LEU A 13 -2.61 -24.01 -11.02
C LEU A 13 -3.12 -22.88 -10.09
N VAL A 14 -3.92 -23.21 -9.07
CA VAL A 14 -4.43 -22.22 -8.11
C VAL A 14 -3.35 -21.80 -7.10
N GLY A 15 -2.41 -22.69 -6.78
CA GLY A 15 -1.34 -22.42 -5.81
C GLY A 15 -0.29 -21.38 -6.26
N CYS A 16 -0.13 -21.14 -7.56
CA CYS A 16 0.85 -20.16 -8.05
C CYS A 16 0.38 -18.70 -7.89
N ALA A 17 -0.93 -18.45 -7.94
CA ALA A 17 -1.47 -17.09 -7.93
C ALA A 17 -1.32 -16.39 -6.57
N SER A 18 -1.49 -17.13 -5.47
CA SER A 18 -1.32 -16.60 -4.11
C SER A 18 0.14 -16.25 -3.79
N MET A 19 1.08 -17.11 -4.18
CA MET A 19 2.51 -16.89 -3.93
C MET A 19 3.06 -15.65 -4.65
N VAL A 20 2.63 -15.40 -5.89
CA VAL A 20 3.09 -14.23 -6.67
C VAL A 20 2.54 -12.91 -6.10
N ARG A 21 1.29 -12.93 -5.60
CA ARG A 21 0.60 -11.78 -5.02
C ARG A 21 1.28 -11.26 -3.76
N ASP A 22 1.67 -12.16 -2.86
CA ASP A 22 2.40 -11.80 -1.63
C ASP A 22 3.83 -11.37 -1.95
N GLY A 23 4.44 -11.95 -3.00
CA GLY A 23 5.75 -11.55 -3.49
C GLY A 23 5.82 -10.08 -3.93
N ALA A 24 4.73 -9.48 -4.40
CA ALA A 24 4.74 -8.06 -4.76
C ALA A 24 4.79 -7.15 -3.52
N ILE A 25 4.03 -7.47 -2.46
CA ILE A 25 4.05 -6.73 -1.20
C ILE A 25 5.45 -6.77 -0.58
N ILE A 26 6.06 -7.97 -0.54
CA ILE A 26 7.43 -8.16 -0.04
C ILE A 26 8.42 -7.29 -0.81
N ARG A 27 8.38 -7.30 -2.15
CA ARG A 27 9.30 -6.47 -2.95
C ARG A 27 9.12 -4.98 -2.71
N VAL A 28 7.90 -4.49 -2.51
CA VAL A 28 7.67 -3.07 -2.15
C VAL A 28 8.31 -2.76 -0.80
N GLN A 29 8.18 -3.66 0.18
CA GLN A 29 8.81 -3.52 1.50
C GLN A 29 10.34 -3.51 1.42
N ASP A 30 10.93 -4.40 0.62
CA ASP A 30 12.38 -4.47 0.43
C ASP A 30 12.91 -3.15 -0.17
N ASN A 31 12.27 -2.65 -1.24
CA ASN A 31 12.66 -1.38 -1.87
C ASN A 31 12.47 -0.18 -0.92
N LEU A 32 11.43 -0.19 -0.09
CA LEU A 32 11.26 0.83 0.97
C LEU A 32 12.41 0.79 1.98
N ALA A 33 12.85 -0.41 2.38
CA ALA A 33 13.94 -0.59 3.33
C ALA A 33 15.30 -0.16 2.73
N ASP A 34 15.49 -0.40 1.43
CA ASP A 34 16.69 -0.02 0.69
C ASP A 34 16.73 1.48 0.32
N GLY A 35 15.60 2.18 0.44
CA GLY A 35 15.47 3.59 0.07
C GLY A 35 15.15 3.83 -1.41
N ASP A 36 14.86 2.75 -2.15
CA ASP A 36 14.52 2.75 -3.57
C ASP A 36 13.04 3.10 -3.78
N TYR A 37 12.65 4.29 -3.35
CA TYR A 37 11.24 4.73 -3.28
C TYR A 37 10.54 4.77 -4.64
N ALA A 38 11.25 5.13 -5.71
CA ALA A 38 10.68 5.15 -7.06
C ALA A 38 10.32 3.75 -7.55
N ASP A 39 11.18 2.76 -7.26
CA ASP A 39 10.94 1.36 -7.61
C ASP A 39 9.83 0.75 -6.74
N ALA A 40 9.79 1.10 -5.45
CA ALA A 40 8.69 0.73 -4.56
C ALA A 40 7.33 1.19 -5.14
N ILE A 41 7.24 2.44 -5.62
CA ILE A 41 6.03 2.98 -6.27
C ILE A 41 5.69 2.18 -7.53
N ALA A 42 6.68 1.95 -8.41
CA ALA A 42 6.46 1.25 -9.67
C ALA A 42 6.01 -0.22 -9.47
N ILE A 43 6.51 -0.89 -8.45
CA ILE A 43 6.10 -2.24 -8.08
C ILE A 43 4.68 -2.23 -7.51
N ALA A 44 4.38 -1.30 -6.59
CA ALA A 44 3.05 -1.15 -6.01
C ALA A 44 1.99 -0.89 -7.09
N ASP A 45 2.28 -0.02 -8.06
CA ASP A 45 1.35 0.29 -9.15
C ASP A 45 1.09 -0.88 -10.08
N ARG A 46 2.13 -1.65 -10.41
CA ARG A 46 1.94 -2.89 -11.18
C ARG A 46 1.08 -3.89 -10.41
N ALA A 47 1.34 -4.06 -9.12
CA ALA A 47 0.59 -4.99 -8.28
C ALA A 47 -0.89 -4.61 -8.18
N LEU A 48 -1.17 -3.34 -7.86
CA LEU A 48 -2.53 -2.81 -7.69
C LEU A 48 -3.38 -2.94 -8.97
N ASN A 49 -2.75 -2.87 -10.14
CA ASN A 49 -3.41 -3.02 -11.44
C ASN A 49 -3.54 -4.49 -11.90
N ALA A 50 -2.59 -5.35 -11.52
CA ALA A 50 -2.52 -6.72 -12.01
C ALA A 50 -3.34 -7.73 -11.18
N TYR A 51 -3.56 -7.45 -9.90
CA TYR A 51 -4.16 -8.42 -8.97
C TYR A 51 -5.36 -7.84 -8.23
N ASP A 52 -6.33 -8.72 -7.96
CA ASP A 52 -7.48 -8.42 -7.13
C ASP A 52 -7.15 -8.62 -5.65
N TYR A 53 -6.64 -7.56 -5.02
CA TYR A 53 -6.27 -7.55 -3.61
C TYR A 53 -7.50 -7.39 -2.70
N SER A 54 -7.46 -8.01 -1.51
CA SER A 54 -8.39 -7.69 -0.44
C SER A 54 -8.20 -6.23 -0.01
N ASP A 55 -9.20 -5.66 0.64
CA ASP A 55 -9.14 -4.27 1.10
C ASP A 55 -7.91 -4.02 1.99
N ASP A 56 -7.58 -4.94 2.90
CA ASP A 56 -6.38 -4.83 3.74
C ASP A 56 -5.07 -4.78 2.94
N GLN A 57 -4.90 -5.69 1.98
CA GLN A 57 -3.67 -5.76 1.19
C GLN A 57 -3.57 -4.60 0.18
N ARG A 58 -4.71 -4.14 -0.34
CA ARG A 58 -4.78 -2.97 -1.20
C ARG A 58 -4.44 -1.70 -0.41
N ALA A 59 -4.99 -1.56 0.80
CA ALA A 59 -4.66 -0.47 1.71
C ALA A 59 -3.17 -0.49 2.10
N GLN A 60 -2.60 -1.67 2.34
CA GLN A 60 -1.16 -1.84 2.61
C GLN A 60 -0.29 -1.32 1.44
N LEU A 61 -0.55 -1.76 0.21
CA LEU A 61 0.21 -1.33 -0.97
C LEU A 61 0.10 0.18 -1.22
N LEU A 62 -1.12 0.73 -1.09
CA LEU A 62 -1.36 2.17 -1.23
C LEU A 62 -0.65 2.97 -0.13
N PHE A 63 -0.61 2.45 1.10
CA PHE A 63 0.10 3.10 2.20
C PHE A 63 1.61 3.10 1.96
N MET A 64 2.19 1.98 1.53
CA MET A 64 3.60 1.91 1.16
C MET A 64 3.94 2.86 -0.01
N LYS A 65 3.04 2.99 -0.98
CA LYS A 65 3.15 3.98 -2.06
C LYS A 65 3.12 5.42 -1.51
N ALA A 66 2.23 5.73 -0.58
CA ALA A 66 2.16 7.04 0.07
C ALA A 66 3.43 7.39 0.86
N VAL A 67 3.95 6.42 1.62
CA VAL A 67 5.24 6.54 2.34
C VAL A 67 6.38 6.79 1.37
N SER A 68 6.40 6.11 0.22
CA SER A 68 7.43 6.31 -0.81
C SER A 68 7.41 7.75 -1.35
N TYR A 69 6.23 8.28 -1.72
CA TYR A 69 6.11 9.68 -2.13
C TYR A 69 6.54 10.66 -1.04
N GLN A 70 6.20 10.38 0.21
CA GLN A 70 6.62 11.21 1.35
C GLN A 70 8.14 11.26 1.50
N ASN A 71 8.83 10.13 1.33
CA ASN A 71 10.30 10.09 1.39
C ASN A 71 10.96 10.73 0.17
N LEU A 72 10.26 10.81 -0.96
CA LEU A 72 10.66 11.60 -2.14
C LEU A 72 10.28 13.08 -2.03
N GLU A 73 9.82 13.54 -0.87
CA GLU A 73 9.37 14.91 -0.59
C GLU A 73 8.17 15.38 -1.43
N ASP A 74 7.52 14.47 -2.16
CA ASP A 74 6.22 14.72 -2.81
C ASP A 74 5.10 14.58 -1.79
N TYR A 75 5.06 15.55 -0.86
CA TYR A 75 4.09 15.58 0.22
C TYR A 75 2.66 15.76 -0.28
N GLN A 76 2.47 16.39 -1.45
CA GLN A 76 1.14 16.58 -2.01
C GLN A 76 0.53 15.23 -2.41
N THR A 77 1.28 14.41 -3.16
CA THR A 77 0.82 13.08 -3.57
C THR A 77 0.69 12.15 -2.37
N ALA A 78 1.64 12.19 -1.43
CA ALA A 78 1.57 11.41 -0.20
C ALA A 78 0.30 11.71 0.61
N LEU A 79 -0.01 13.00 0.87
CA LEU A 79 -1.20 13.40 1.62
C LEU A 79 -2.50 13.04 0.89
N ALA A 80 -2.53 13.16 -0.44
CA ALA A 80 -3.68 12.74 -1.22
C ALA A 80 -3.95 11.23 -1.07
N LEU A 81 -2.90 10.39 -1.10
CA LEU A 81 -3.03 8.96 -0.88
C LEU A 81 -3.45 8.61 0.55
N TYR A 82 -2.90 9.29 1.56
CA TYR A 82 -3.36 9.12 2.94
C TYR A 82 -4.83 9.51 3.10
N GLY A 83 -5.26 10.61 2.48
CA GLY A 83 -6.68 11.02 2.47
C GLY A 83 -7.58 9.97 1.84
N TYR A 84 -7.16 9.41 0.71
CA TYR A 84 -7.87 8.32 0.06
C TYR A 84 -7.95 7.06 0.94
N LEU A 85 -6.86 6.67 1.60
CA LEU A 85 -6.83 5.53 2.52
C LEU A 85 -7.78 5.70 3.70
N ALA A 86 -7.73 6.85 4.37
CA ALA A 86 -8.59 7.16 5.50
C ALA A 86 -10.08 7.17 5.10
N TYR A 87 -10.40 7.66 3.90
CA TYR A 87 -11.77 7.70 3.40
C TYR A 87 -12.28 6.34 2.90
N LYS A 88 -11.48 5.64 2.09
CA LYS A 88 -11.92 4.44 1.37
C LYS A 88 -11.76 3.15 2.18
N TYR A 89 -10.76 3.09 3.06
CA TYR A 89 -10.40 1.90 3.82
C TYR A 89 -10.33 2.14 5.34
N PRO A 90 -11.31 2.85 5.95
CA PRO A 90 -11.22 3.32 7.34
C PRO A 90 -11.05 2.19 8.36
N ASP A 91 -11.63 1.02 8.08
CA ASP A 91 -11.63 -0.13 8.97
C ASP A 91 -10.36 -1.00 8.87
N THR A 92 -9.45 -0.68 7.94
CA THR A 92 -8.17 -1.37 7.80
C THR A 92 -7.11 -0.73 8.70
N GLU A 93 -6.09 -1.50 9.09
CA GLU A 93 -4.96 -0.97 9.86
C GLU A 93 -4.33 0.26 9.18
N TYR A 94 -4.18 0.22 7.85
CA TYR A 94 -3.52 1.28 7.09
C TYR A 94 -4.41 2.50 6.85
N GLY A 95 -5.73 2.33 6.81
CA GLY A 95 -6.68 3.45 6.81
C GLY A 95 -6.64 4.22 8.13
N PHE A 96 -6.64 3.50 9.26
CA PHE A 96 -6.47 4.11 10.58
C PHE A 96 -5.14 4.85 10.70
N ARG A 97 -4.01 4.21 10.31
CA ARG A 97 -2.68 4.87 10.31
C ARG A 97 -2.65 6.12 9.44
N ALA A 98 -3.28 6.08 8.27
CA ALA A 98 -3.35 7.23 7.37
C ALA A 98 -4.14 8.39 7.99
N ALA A 99 -5.26 8.12 8.67
CA ALA A 99 -6.03 9.13 9.38
C ALA A 99 -5.19 9.80 10.48
N THR A 100 -4.46 9.02 11.27
CA THR A 100 -3.56 9.54 12.31
C THR A 100 -2.45 10.44 11.74
N ILE A 101 -1.88 10.08 10.58
CA ILE A 101 -0.89 10.92 9.90
C ILE A 101 -1.51 12.26 9.50
N LEU A 102 -2.69 12.26 8.88
CA LEU A 102 -3.38 13.48 8.47
C LEU A 102 -3.66 14.40 9.66
N GLU A 103 -4.16 13.85 10.77
CA GLU A 103 -4.40 14.60 12.00
C GLU A 103 -3.12 15.27 12.53
N SER A 104 -1.99 14.53 12.52
CA SER A 104 -0.71 15.06 12.98
C SER A 104 -0.21 16.24 12.11
N VAL A 105 -0.50 16.21 10.81
CA VAL A 105 -0.15 17.27 9.86
C VAL A 105 -1.01 18.50 10.09
N GLU A 106 -2.31 18.33 10.32
CA GLU A 106 -3.24 19.43 10.64
C GLU A 106 -2.83 20.14 11.95
N GLN A 107 -2.53 19.39 13.00
CA GLN A 107 -2.04 19.93 14.26
C GLN A 107 -0.74 20.72 14.10
N SER A 108 0.17 20.23 13.24
CA SER A 108 1.44 20.90 12.95
C SER A 108 1.23 22.23 12.20
N ARG A 109 0.27 22.27 11.27
CA ARG A 109 -0.11 23.51 10.56
C ARG A 109 -0.78 24.53 11.49
N GLY A 110 -1.67 24.08 12.36
CA GLY A 110 -2.35 24.93 13.35
C GLY A 110 -1.37 25.62 14.31
N LYS A 111 -0.31 24.92 14.74
CA LYS A 111 0.75 25.50 15.59
C LYS A 111 1.62 26.52 14.87
N GLN A 112 1.85 26.36 13.56
CA GLN A 112 2.64 27.31 12.76
C GLN A 112 1.86 28.61 12.48
N GLY A 113 0.54 28.55 12.38
CA GLY A 113 -0.33 29.73 12.23
C GLY A 113 -0.55 30.56 13.50
N ALA A 114 -0.14 30.05 14.68
CA ALA A 114 -0.41 30.65 15.98
C ALA A 114 0.77 31.44 16.58
N ARG A 115 1.79 31.83 15.79
CA ARG A 115 2.84 32.73 16.29
C ARG A 115 2.27 34.14 16.47
N PRO A 116 2.18 34.68 17.70
CA PRO A 116 1.92 36.10 17.88
C PRO A 116 3.17 36.88 17.46
N LEU A 117 2.96 37.95 16.67
CA LEU A 117 3.95 39.00 16.43
C LEU A 117 4.27 39.74 17.73
#